data_AF-A0AA42C964-F1
#
_entry.id   AF-A0AA42C964-F1
#
_cell.length_a   1.000
_cell.length_b   1.000
_cell.length_c   1.000
_cell.angle_alpha   90.00
_cell.angle_beta   90.00
_cell.angle_gamma   90.00
#
_symmetry.space_group_name_H-M   'P 1'
#
loop_
_entity.id
_entity.type
_entity.pdbx_description
1 polymer ?
#
loop_
_entity_poly.entity_id
_entity_poly.type
_entity_poly.pdbx_seq_one_letter_code
_entity_poly.pdbx_strand_id
1 'polypeptide(L)'
;METWNGYHSEALAYYKTTVKAKEKGRPFGNLVYYNLIGLALEGFLTALITKDGDLPEHSSISSMLRMLKKKYEVPELFIEESRFYNKFMNFCSLEVLETLEPTDEEIDRMINFLAEVKEWTGLHLGLACETC
;
A
#
# COMPACT_ATOMS: atom_id res chain seq x y z
N MET A 1 -1.23 -8.72 20.49
CA MET A 1 -1.74 -7.67 19.57
C MET A 1 -0.51 -7.04 18.95
N GLU A 2 -0.38 -7.08 17.64
CA GLU A 2 0.76 -6.44 16.98
C GLU A 2 0.73 -4.94 17.25
N THR A 3 1.90 -4.37 17.50
CA THR A 3 2.04 -2.93 17.65
C THR A 3 2.13 -2.30 16.25
N TRP A 4 1.85 -1.01 16.13
CA TRP A 4 2.03 -0.28 14.86
C TRP A 4 3.42 -0.51 14.23
N ASN A 5 4.45 -0.71 15.06
CA ASN A 5 5.81 -1.00 14.62
C ASN A 5 5.95 -2.38 13.95
N GLY A 6 5.16 -3.37 14.38
CA GLY A 6 5.08 -4.68 13.74
C GLY A 6 4.53 -4.56 12.32
N TYR A 7 3.36 -3.93 12.17
CA TYR A 7 2.74 -3.65 10.87
C TYR A 7 3.69 -2.88 9.93
N HIS A 8 4.34 -1.84 10.45
CA HIS A 8 5.30 -1.06 9.67
C HIS A 8 6.51 -1.91 9.22
N SER A 9 7.06 -2.74 10.12
CA SER A 9 8.22 -3.57 9.81
C SER A 9 7.92 -4.61 8.74
N GLU A 10 6.74 -5.22 8.80
CA GLU A 10 6.28 -6.18 7.79
C GLU A 10 6.01 -5.49 6.46
N ALA A 11 5.31 -4.35 6.45
CA ALA A 11 5.09 -3.53 5.27
C ALA A 11 6.41 -3.13 4.58
N LEU A 12 7.42 -2.76 5.38
CA LEU A 12 8.74 -2.42 4.89
C LEU A 12 9.45 -3.61 4.25
N ALA A 13 9.26 -4.83 4.75
CA ALA A 13 9.82 -6.03 4.15
C ALA A 13 9.19 -6.31 2.76
N TYR A 14 7.88 -6.16 2.63
CA TYR A 14 7.19 -6.27 1.34
C TYR A 14 7.64 -5.17 0.37
N TYR A 15 7.71 -3.91 0.82
CA TYR A 15 8.24 -2.80 0.02
C TYR A 15 9.65 -3.08 -0.49
N LYS A 16 10.58 -3.47 0.40
CA LYS A 16 11.97 -3.78 0.03
C LYS A 16 12.04 -4.94 -0.96
N THR A 17 11.16 -5.93 -0.84
CA THR A 17 11.06 -7.06 -1.78
C THR A 17 10.61 -6.57 -3.16
N THR A 18 9.56 -5.76 -3.23
CA THR A 18 9.04 -5.15 -4.46
C THR A 18 10.11 -4.35 -5.20
N VAL A 19 10.78 -3.41 -4.51
CA VAL A 19 11.78 -2.53 -5.13
C VAL A 19 13.00 -3.32 -5.59
N LYS A 20 13.55 -4.21 -4.75
CA LYS A 20 14.70 -5.04 -5.13
C LYS A 20 14.40 -6.00 -6.27
N ALA A 21 13.19 -6.53 -6.35
CA ALA A 21 12.79 -7.40 -7.45
C ALA A 21 12.72 -6.62 -8.76
N LYS A 22 12.18 -5.38 -8.75
CA LYS A 22 12.19 -4.50 -9.91
C LYS A 22 13.62 -4.18 -10.37
N GLU A 23 14.53 -3.83 -9.45
CA GLU A 23 15.94 -3.57 -9.74
C GLU A 23 16.67 -4.78 -10.35
N LYS A 24 16.27 -6.00 -9.98
CA LYS A 24 16.82 -7.26 -10.51
C LYS A 24 16.23 -7.71 -11.84
N GLY A 25 15.57 -6.81 -12.58
CA GLY A 25 15.02 -7.13 -13.90
C GLY A 25 13.68 -7.87 -13.86
N ARG A 26 12.88 -7.61 -12.83
CA ARG A 26 11.50 -8.12 -12.67
C ARG A 26 11.34 -9.64 -12.78
N PRO A 27 11.84 -10.42 -11.81
CA PRO A 27 11.77 -11.88 -11.84
C PRO A 27 10.35 -12.45 -11.56
N PHE A 28 9.39 -11.62 -11.17
CA PHE A 28 8.02 -12.04 -10.83
C PHE A 28 7.02 -11.58 -11.89
N GLY A 29 5.90 -12.29 -12.02
CA GLY A 29 4.75 -11.83 -12.81
C GLY A 29 4.03 -10.65 -12.16
N ASN A 30 3.24 -9.91 -12.94
CA ASN A 30 2.62 -8.67 -12.49
C ASN A 30 1.59 -8.89 -11.38
N LEU A 31 0.89 -10.02 -11.37
CA LEU A 31 0.01 -10.36 -10.26
C LEU A 31 0.76 -10.50 -8.92
N VAL A 32 2.00 -11.01 -8.93
CA VAL A 32 2.82 -11.13 -7.71
C VAL A 32 3.26 -9.75 -7.25
N TYR A 33 3.69 -8.88 -8.18
CA TYR A 33 4.00 -7.48 -7.85
C TYR A 33 2.80 -6.76 -7.24
N TYR A 34 1.64 -6.87 -7.87
CA TYR A 34 0.39 -6.29 -7.39
C TYR A 34 0.11 -6.71 -5.94
N ASN A 35 0.21 -8.00 -5.63
CA ASN A 35 -0.02 -8.49 -4.28
C ASN A 35 1.03 -7.99 -3.26
N LEU A 36 2.32 -7.97 -3.63
CA LEU A 36 3.37 -7.44 -2.75
C LEU A 36 3.16 -5.95 -2.47
N ILE A 37 2.71 -5.19 -3.47
CA ILE A 37 2.37 -3.78 -3.33
C ILE A 37 1.18 -3.61 -2.39
N GLY A 38 0.13 -4.41 -2.57
CA GLY A 38 -1.05 -4.42 -1.71
C GLY A 38 -0.72 -4.66 -0.25
N LEU A 39 0.03 -5.72 0.04
CA LEU A 39 0.47 -6.05 1.40
C LEU A 39 1.28 -4.92 2.04
N ALA A 40 2.15 -4.27 1.26
CA ALA A 40 2.91 -3.12 1.75
C ALA A 40 2.02 -1.89 2.01
N LEU A 41 1.12 -1.55 1.08
CA LEU A 41 0.18 -0.44 1.23
C LEU A 41 -0.73 -0.64 2.47
N GLU A 42 -1.36 -1.80 2.58
CA GLU A 42 -2.21 -2.15 3.71
C GLU A 42 -1.43 -2.10 5.03
N GLY A 43 -0.22 -2.65 5.06
CA GLY A 43 0.61 -2.65 6.27
C GLY A 43 1.02 -1.24 6.71
N PHE A 44 1.45 -0.37 5.79
CA PHE A 44 1.82 1.01 6.13
C PHE A 44 0.63 1.82 6.66
N LEU A 45 -0.52 1.73 5.99
CA LEU A 45 -1.72 2.42 6.43
C LEU A 45 -2.25 1.86 7.76
N THR A 46 -2.20 0.53 7.95
CA THR A 46 -2.57 -0.13 9.22
C THR A 46 -1.66 0.32 10.35
N ALA A 47 -0.35 0.45 10.11
CA ALA A 47 0.58 0.96 11.10
C ALA A 47 0.18 2.37 11.57
N LEU A 48 -0.12 3.30 10.66
CA LEU A 48 -0.52 4.65 11.04
C LEU A 48 -1.87 4.68 11.76
N ILE A 49 -2.84 3.89 11.30
CA ILE A 49 -4.16 3.75 11.96
C ILE A 49 -4.01 3.23 13.40
N THR A 50 -3.23 2.17 13.57
CA THR A 50 -3.04 1.51 14.87
C THR A 50 -2.19 2.33 15.83
N LYS A 51 -1.32 3.21 15.33
CA LYS A 51 -0.62 4.20 16.16
C LYS A 51 -1.60 5.07 16.94
N ASP A 52 -2.76 5.39 16.36
CA ASP A 52 -3.79 6.21 17.00
C ASP A 52 -4.76 5.40 17.88
N GLY A 53 -4.52 4.10 18.04
CA GLY A 53 -5.38 3.20 18.83
C GLY A 53 -6.61 2.69 18.08
N ASP A 54 -6.72 2.93 16.77
CA ASP A 54 -7.81 2.44 15.93
C ASP A 54 -7.43 1.14 15.20
N LEU A 55 -8.43 0.49 14.59
CA LEU A 55 -8.24 -0.61 13.64
C LEU A 55 -8.88 -0.25 12.29
N PRO A 56 -8.34 -0.75 11.16
CA PRO A 56 -8.97 -0.53 9.86
C PRO A 56 -10.41 -1.08 9.82
N GLU A 57 -11.37 -0.24 9.43
CA GLU A 57 -12.77 -0.65 9.25
C GLU A 57 -12.97 -1.57 8.03
N HIS A 58 -12.08 -1.48 7.03
CA HIS A 58 -12.09 -2.27 5.81
C HIS A 58 -10.66 -2.35 5.25
N SER A 59 -10.31 -3.49 4.63
CA SER A 59 -9.01 -3.72 3.99
C SER A 59 -8.72 -2.87 2.74
N SER A 60 -9.71 -2.20 2.14
CA SER A 60 -9.45 -1.48 0.89
C SER A 60 -8.64 -0.21 1.15
N ILE A 61 -7.61 0.03 0.35
CA ILE A 61 -6.71 1.18 0.46
C ILE A 61 -7.50 2.51 0.51
N SER A 62 -8.49 2.65 -0.38
CA SER A 62 -9.38 3.82 -0.40
C SER A 62 -10.20 4.01 0.89
N SER A 63 -10.56 2.93 1.60
CA SER A 63 -11.27 3.03 2.88
C SER A 63 -10.32 3.49 4.00
N MET A 64 -9.14 2.89 4.05
CA MET A 64 -8.11 3.22 5.04
C MET A 64 -7.65 4.69 4.91
N LEU A 65 -7.42 5.17 3.69
CA LEU A 65 -7.07 6.58 3.45
C LEU A 65 -8.20 7.54 3.85
N ARG A 66 -9.47 7.18 3.58
CA ARG A 66 -10.62 7.99 4.03
C ARG A 66 -10.71 8.05 5.56
N MET A 67 -10.37 6.96 6.24
CA MET A 67 -10.33 6.93 7.70
C MET A 67 -9.22 7.85 8.23
N LEU A 68 -8.02 7.76 7.66
CA LEU A 68 -6.88 8.60 8.01
C LEU A 68 -7.12 10.08 7.70
N LYS A 69 -7.85 10.41 6.63
CA LYS A 69 -8.22 11.80 6.28
C LYS A 69 -9.04 12.52 7.36
N LYS A 70 -9.64 11.79 8.31
CA LYS A 70 -10.31 12.38 9.49
C LYS A 70 -9.33 12.98 10.51
N LYS A 71 -8.06 12.54 10.50
CA LYS A 71 -7.02 12.90 11.48
C LYS A 71 -5.76 13.51 10.85
N TYR A 72 -5.51 13.25 9.57
CA TYR A 72 -4.30 13.61 8.85
C TYR A 72 -4.61 14.36 7.55
N GLU A 73 -3.69 15.22 7.12
CA GLU A 73 -3.70 15.78 5.77
C GLU A 73 -3.20 14.70 4.78
N VAL A 74 -4.15 13.98 4.19
CA VAL A 74 -3.89 12.98 3.15
C VAL A 74 -3.83 13.68 1.79
N PRO A 75 -2.73 13.53 1.02
CA PRO A 75 -2.65 14.07 -0.34
C PRO A 75 -3.82 13.61 -1.21
N GLU A 76 -4.45 14.52 -1.96
CA GLU A 76 -5.57 14.15 -2.85
C GLU A 76 -5.16 13.10 -3.89
N LEU A 77 -3.89 13.15 -4.34
CA LEU A 77 -3.32 12.17 -5.27
C LEU A 77 -3.43 10.73 -4.72
N PHE A 78 -3.32 10.53 -3.40
CA PHE A 78 -3.44 9.20 -2.80
C PHE A 78 -4.84 8.61 -2.99
N ILE A 79 -5.87 9.45 -3.03
CA ILE A 79 -7.26 9.01 -3.27
C ILE A 79 -7.44 8.59 -4.73
N GLU A 80 -6.80 9.27 -5.67
CA GLU A 80 -6.81 8.90 -7.08
C GLU A 80 -6.06 7.59 -7.31
N GLU A 81 -4.85 7.47 -6.75
CA GLU A 81 -4.03 6.26 -6.85
C GLU A 81 -4.67 5.07 -6.15
N SER A 82 -5.34 5.27 -5.00
CA SER A 82 -6.05 4.18 -4.32
C SER A 82 -7.26 3.68 -5.12
N ARG A 83 -7.96 4.56 -5.86
CA ARG A 83 -9.03 4.14 -6.77
C ARG A 83 -8.48 3.36 -7.94
N PHE A 84 -7.35 3.83 -8.51
CA PHE A 84 -6.65 3.12 -9.57
C PHE A 84 -6.21 1.73 -9.09
N TYR A 85 -5.58 1.62 -7.93
CA TYR A 85 -5.18 0.35 -7.34
C TYR A 85 -6.38 -0.56 -7.10
N ASN A 86 -7.46 -0.03 -6.50
CA ASN A 86 -8.65 -0.81 -6.16
C ASN A 86 -9.37 -1.41 -7.40
N LYS A 87 -9.16 -0.89 -8.61
CA LYS A 87 -9.81 -1.43 -9.83
C LYS A 87 -9.40 -2.87 -10.14
N PHE A 88 -8.27 -3.33 -9.59
CA PHE A 88 -7.76 -4.69 -9.74
C PHE A 88 -8.19 -5.63 -8.60
N MET A 89 -8.84 -5.12 -7.56
CA MET A 89 -9.37 -5.93 -6.47
C MET A 89 -10.68 -6.60 -6.88
N ASN A 90 -10.60 -7.77 -7.50
CA ASN A 90 -11.77 -8.55 -7.92
C ASN A 90 -12.26 -9.57 -6.87
N PHE A 91 -11.63 -9.63 -5.68
CA PHE A 91 -11.86 -10.71 -4.71
C PHE A 91 -13.17 -10.60 -3.91
N CYS A 92 -13.85 -9.45 -3.91
CA CYS A 92 -15.08 -9.24 -3.13
C CYS A 92 -16.36 -9.14 -3.99
N SER A 93 -16.31 -9.53 -5.27
CA SER A 93 -17.51 -9.61 -6.11
C SER A 93 -18.15 -11.00 -6.02
N LEU A 94 -19.48 -11.06 -5.95
CA LEU A 94 -20.25 -12.31 -6.10
C LEU A 94 -20.26 -12.80 -7.56
N GLU A 95 -19.83 -11.96 -8.50
CA GLU A 95 -19.72 -12.27 -9.92
C GLU A 95 -18.29 -12.73 -10.25
N VAL A 96 -18.17 -13.75 -11.12
CA VAL A 96 -16.87 -14.16 -11.68
C VAL A 96 -16.42 -13.09 -12.67
N LEU A 97 -15.72 -12.09 -12.14
CA LEU A 97 -15.05 -11.08 -12.95
C LEU A 97 -13.70 -11.66 -13.42
N GLU A 98 -13.37 -11.49 -14.70
CA GLU A 98 -12.04 -11.84 -15.19
C GLU A 98 -10.98 -11.13 -14.35
N THR A 99 -9.96 -11.86 -13.91
CA THR A 99 -8.82 -11.27 -13.21
C THR A 99 -8.13 -10.29 -14.15
N LEU A 100 -8.22 -9.00 -13.82
CA LEU A 100 -7.46 -7.98 -14.52
C LEU A 100 -6.03 -8.04 -14.00
N GLU A 101 -5.12 -8.54 -14.83
CA GLU A 101 -3.68 -8.47 -14.53
C GLU A 101 -3.13 -7.09 -14.94
N PRO A 102 -2.43 -6.37 -14.05
CA PRO A 102 -1.84 -5.07 -14.40
C PRO A 102 -0.74 -5.19 -15.45
N THR A 103 -0.57 -4.15 -16.27
CA THR A 103 0.61 -4.04 -17.16
C THR A 103 1.88 -3.64 -16.39
N ASP A 104 3.04 -3.72 -17.06
CA ASP A 104 4.31 -3.31 -16.46
C ASP A 104 4.33 -1.84 -16.04
N GLU A 105 3.72 -0.96 -16.86
CA GLU A 105 3.59 0.47 -16.58
C GLU A 105 2.64 0.74 -15.41
N GLU A 106 1.57 -0.06 -15.30
CA GLU A 106 0.64 0.02 -14.18
C GLU A 106 1.30 -0.42 -12.87
N ILE A 107 2.11 -1.49 -12.91
CA ILE A 107 2.95 -1.88 -11.76
C ILE A 107 3.93 -0.76 -11.39
N ASP A 108 4.55 -0.09 -12.36
CA ASP A 108 5.45 1.03 -12.06
C ASP A 108 4.76 2.20 -11.38
N ARG A 109 3.57 2.55 -11.86
CA ARG A 109 2.72 3.55 -11.22
C ARG A 109 2.40 3.16 -9.78
N MET A 110 2.01 1.91 -9.54
CA MET A 110 1.70 1.40 -8.21
C MET A 110 2.92 1.39 -7.27
N ILE A 111 4.12 1.08 -7.78
CA ILE A 111 5.36 1.12 -6.99
C ILE A 111 5.68 2.56 -6.57
N ASN A 112 5.49 3.54 -7.46
CA ASN A 112 5.68 4.95 -7.13
C ASN A 112 4.68 5.40 -6.05
N PHE A 113 3.39 5.05 -6.20
CA PHE A 113 2.38 5.33 -5.19
C PHE A 113 2.74 4.69 -3.83
N LEU A 114 3.19 3.44 -3.83
CA LEU A 114 3.64 2.76 -2.62
C LEU A 114 4.82 3.47 -1.94
N ALA A 115 5.79 3.96 -2.72
CA ALA A 115 6.91 4.73 -2.18
C ALA A 115 6.44 6.02 -1.52
N GLU A 116 5.51 6.75 -2.13
CA GLU A 116 4.94 7.97 -1.55
C GLU A 116 4.18 7.69 -0.25
N VAL A 117 3.39 6.60 -0.20
CA VAL A 117 2.67 6.18 1.01
C VAL A 117 3.64 5.77 2.12
N LYS A 118 4.74 5.07 1.79
CA LYS A 118 5.79 4.73 2.75
C LYS A 118 6.38 6.00 3.39
N GLU A 119 6.77 6.98 2.59
CA GLU A 119 7.36 8.20 3.11
C GLU A 119 6.35 9.00 3.93
N TRP A 120 5.13 9.16 3.43
CA TRP A 120 4.08 9.87 4.14
C TRP A 120 3.71 9.21 5.48
N THR A 121 3.56 7.89 5.52
CA THR A 121 3.30 7.18 6.78
C THR A 121 4.51 7.23 7.72
N GLY A 122 5.74 7.10 7.20
CA GLY A 122 6.97 7.23 7.96
C GLY A 122 7.09 8.57 8.69
N LEU A 123 6.82 9.68 7.99
CA LEU A 123 6.80 11.02 8.58
C LEU A 123 5.82 11.10 9.75
N HIS A 124 4.60 10.60 9.58
CA HIS A 124 3.57 10.65 10.62
C HIS A 124 3.83 9.66 11.76
N LEU A 125 4.53 8.56 11.51
CA LEU A 125 4.97 7.62 12.53
C LEU A 125 6.17 8.16 13.34
N GLY A 126 6.85 9.21 12.86
CA GLY A 126 8.06 9.76 13.48
C GLY A 126 9.32 8.96 13.13
N LEU A 127 9.29 8.24 12.01
CA LEU A 127 10.43 7.50 11.49
C LEU A 127 11.26 8.44 10.62
N ALA A 128 12.55 8.56 10.91
CA ALA A 128 13.45 9.35 10.08
C ALA A 128 13.53 8.75 8.67
N CYS A 129 13.55 9.61 7.66
CA CYS A 129 13.72 9.22 6.26
C CYS A 129 15.08 8.49 6.11
N GLU A 130 15.06 7.16 5.99
CA GLU A 130 16.25 6.38 5.63
C GLU A 130 16.55 6.61 4.15
N THR A 131 17.25 7.73 3.88
CA THR A 131 18.06 8.07 2.70
C THR A 131 17.43 7.95 1.30
N CYS A 132 17.36 9.12 0.64
CA CYS A 132 17.27 9.32 -0.81
C CYS A 132 18.27 8.50 -1.62
#